data_AF-A0A660VV70-F1
#
_entry.id   AF-A0A660VV70-F1
#
_cell.length_a   1.000
_cell.length_b   1.000
_cell.length_c   1.000
_cell.angle_alpha   90.00
_cell.angle_beta   90.00
_cell.angle_gamma   90.00
#
_symmetry.space_group_name_H-M   'P 1'
#
loop_
_entity.id
_entity.type
_entity.pdbx_description
1 polymer ?
#
loop_
_entity_poly.entity_id
_entity_poly.type
_entity_poly.pdbx_seq_one_letter_code
_entity_poly.pdbx_strand_id
1 'polypeptide(L)'
;MTVVSVIAVIVVEVVLVLAFGSGKEPNWKLVGPLLVLLVPVAAALSYFFALSISKPLKKIVGDVAAMASGDYTRRSRVKSNDEVGVLARAVNELAESLEEAERSKEEVNRIEDDLSLAGEIQQMLLPSVIPTIPTLDIYPYYRPAGTLGGDYYDFIPVSPEQ
;
A
#
# COMPACT_ATOMS: atom_id res chain seq x y z
N MET A 1 -24.04 -0.70 -7.78
CA MET A 1 -24.96 -0.60 -8.94
C MET A 1 -24.17 -1.06 -10.17
N THR A 2 -24.46 -2.24 -10.73
CA THR A 2 -23.63 -2.83 -11.78
C THR A 2 -24.02 -2.29 -13.16
N VAL A 3 -23.11 -2.34 -14.13
CA VAL A 3 -23.38 -1.92 -15.53
C VAL A 3 -24.61 -2.63 -16.11
N VAL A 4 -24.86 -3.87 -15.70
CA VAL A 4 -26.06 -4.67 -16.04
C VAL A 4 -27.35 -3.95 -15.62
N SER A 5 -27.41 -3.41 -14.40
CA SER A 5 -28.59 -2.71 -13.89
C SER A 5 -28.86 -1.42 -14.67
N VAL A 6 -27.81 -0.69 -15.06
CA VAL A 6 -27.94 0.55 -15.84
C VAL A 6 -28.48 0.25 -17.24
N ILE A 7 -27.90 -0.74 -17.92
CA ILE A 7 -28.37 -1.15 -19.26
C ILE A 7 -29.82 -1.65 -19.18
N ALA A 8 -30.17 -2.46 -18.18
CA ALA A 8 -31.53 -2.95 -18.01
C ALA A 8 -32.56 -1.82 -17.83
N VAL A 9 -32.23 -0.78 -17.04
CA VAL A 9 -33.10 0.40 -16.86
C VAL A 9 -33.31 1.13 -18.18
N ILE A 10 -32.24 1.40 -18.93
CA ILE A 10 -32.31 2.07 -20.24
C ILE A 10 -33.17 1.28 -21.23
N VAL A 11 -32.99 -0.04 -21.26
CA VAL A 11 -33.77 -0.96 -22.12
C VAL A 11 -35.26 -0.84 -21.82
N VAL A 12 -35.62 -0.87 -20.53
CA VAL A 12 -37.02 -0.76 -20.09
C VAL A 12 -37.60 0.61 -20.45
N GLU A 13 -36.87 1.71 -20.20
CA GLU A 13 -37.32 3.06 -20.57
C GLU A 13 -37.56 3.19 -22.08
N VAL A 14 -36.61 2.72 -22.91
CA VAL A 14 -36.73 2.76 -24.37
C VAL A 14 -37.96 1.98 -24.83
N VAL A 15 -38.19 0.78 -24.28
CA VAL A 15 -39.36 -0.03 -24.62
C VAL A 15 -40.66 0.69 -24.23
N LEU A 16 -40.73 1.29 -23.05
CA LEU A 16 -41.91 2.03 -22.60
C LEU A 16 -42.20 3.24 -23.50
N VAL A 17 -41.17 4.02 -23.85
CA VAL A 17 -41.29 5.16 -24.76
C VAL A 17 -41.79 4.71 -26.14
N LEU A 18 -41.31 3.59 -26.66
CA LEU A 18 -41.75 3.08 -27.96
C LEU A 18 -43.16 2.47 -27.92
N ALA A 19 -43.53 1.83 -26.81
CA ALA A 19 -44.85 1.24 -26.64
C ALA A 19 -45.95 2.29 -26.40
N PHE A 20 -45.65 3.38 -25.67
CA PHE A 20 -46.66 4.33 -25.17
C PHE A 20 -46.40 5.80 -25.53
N GLY A 21 -45.24 6.16 -26.06
CA GLY A 21 -44.83 7.56 -26.27
C GLY A 21 -45.59 8.31 -27.35
N SER A 22 -46.43 7.64 -28.15
CA SER A 22 -47.25 8.26 -29.21
C SER A 22 -48.68 8.60 -28.79
N GLY A 23 -49.09 8.34 -27.54
CA GLY A 23 -50.46 8.61 -27.06
C GLY A 23 -51.57 7.80 -27.76
N LYS A 24 -51.20 6.74 -28.47
CA LYS A 24 -52.08 5.79 -29.18
C LYS A 24 -51.87 4.39 -28.61
N GLU A 25 -52.85 3.51 -28.81
CA GLU A 25 -52.76 2.09 -28.42
C GLU A 25 -51.45 1.43 -28.94
N PRO A 26 -50.77 0.61 -28.12
CA PRO A 26 -49.47 0.03 -28.50
C PRO A 26 -49.56 -0.85 -29.75
N ASN A 27 -48.75 -0.56 -30.77
CA ASN A 27 -48.66 -1.41 -31.95
C ASN A 27 -47.72 -2.60 -31.70
N TRP A 28 -48.27 -3.69 -31.13
CA TRP A 28 -47.49 -4.87 -30.78
C TRP A 28 -46.76 -5.54 -31.95
N LYS A 29 -47.24 -5.33 -33.19
CA LYS A 29 -46.56 -5.83 -34.41
C LYS A 29 -45.20 -5.17 -34.64
N LEU A 30 -44.97 -3.97 -34.11
CA LEU A 30 -43.69 -3.25 -34.17
C LEU A 30 -42.84 -3.46 -32.91
N VAL A 31 -43.48 -3.44 -31.73
CA VAL A 31 -42.79 -3.52 -30.43
C VAL A 31 -42.23 -4.93 -30.17
N GLY A 32 -42.99 -5.98 -30.52
CA GLY A 32 -42.60 -7.38 -30.26
C GLY A 32 -41.26 -7.77 -30.91
N PRO A 33 -41.08 -7.58 -32.23
CA PRO A 33 -39.81 -7.90 -32.91
C PRO A 33 -38.62 -7.09 -32.37
N LEU A 34 -38.84 -5.82 -32.03
CA LEU A 34 -37.80 -4.96 -31.49
C LEU A 34 -37.34 -5.43 -30.10
N LEU A 35 -38.27 -5.85 -29.24
CA LEU A 35 -37.96 -6.43 -27.93
C LEU A 35 -37.09 -7.67 -28.04
N VAL A 36 -37.43 -8.57 -28.98
CA VAL A 36 -36.66 -9.79 -29.26
C VAL A 36 -35.24 -9.46 -29.72
N LEU A 37 -35.01 -8.33 -30.39
CA LEU A 37 -33.68 -7.85 -30.77
C LEU A 37 -32.94 -7.15 -29.63
N LEU A 38 -33.64 -6.31 -28.86
CA LEU A 38 -33.02 -5.40 -27.89
C LEU A 38 -32.54 -6.14 -26.64
N VAL A 39 -33.29 -7.14 -26.17
CA VAL A 39 -32.92 -7.97 -25.00
C VAL A 39 -31.57 -8.69 -25.18
N PRO A 40 -31.31 -9.44 -26.27
CA PRO A 40 -30.03 -10.10 -26.46
C PRO A 40 -28.89 -9.11 -26.69
N VAL A 41 -29.13 -7.98 -27.37
CA VAL A 41 -28.11 -6.92 -27.52
C VAL A 41 -27.73 -6.35 -26.16
N ALA A 42 -28.72 -6.03 -25.31
CA ALA A 42 -28.50 -5.54 -23.97
C ALA A 42 -27.75 -6.57 -23.10
N ALA A 43 -28.10 -7.85 -23.20
CA ALA A 43 -27.42 -8.93 -22.50
C ALA A 43 -25.96 -9.09 -22.97
N ALA A 44 -25.72 -9.02 -24.28
CA ALA A 44 -24.39 -9.10 -24.88
C ALA A 44 -23.51 -7.92 -24.45
N LEU A 45 -24.03 -6.68 -24.51
CA LEU A 45 -23.33 -5.49 -24.02
C LEU A 45 -23.04 -5.58 -22.52
N SER A 46 -24.02 -5.99 -21.73
CA SER A 46 -23.85 -6.18 -20.29
C SER A 46 -22.75 -7.19 -19.97
N TYR A 47 -22.73 -8.31 -20.69
CA TYR A 47 -21.70 -9.33 -20.55
C TYR A 47 -20.33 -8.79 -20.98
N PHE A 48 -20.26 -8.07 -22.10
CA PHE A 48 -19.04 -7.44 -22.59
C PHE A 48 -18.43 -6.47 -21.56
N PHE A 49 -19.21 -5.54 -21.01
CA PHE A 49 -18.73 -4.61 -19.98
C PHE A 49 -18.35 -5.29 -18.67
N ALA A 50 -19.07 -6.35 -18.29
CA ALA A 50 -18.72 -7.14 -17.12
C ALA A 50 -17.33 -7.77 -17.27
N LEU A 51 -17.00 -8.27 -18.47
CA LEU A 51 -15.69 -8.84 -18.78
C LEU A 51 -14.60 -7.79 -19.00
N SER A 52 -14.89 -6.72 -19.73
CA SER A 52 -13.89 -5.74 -20.16
C SER A 52 -13.53 -4.73 -19.08
N ILE A 53 -14.44 -4.45 -18.14
CA ILE A 53 -14.26 -3.40 -17.13
C ILE A 53 -14.45 -3.96 -15.71
N SER A 54 -15.63 -4.51 -15.42
CA SER A 54 -15.99 -4.84 -14.03
C SER A 54 -15.11 -5.92 -13.40
N LYS A 55 -14.83 -7.01 -14.14
CA LYS A 55 -13.97 -8.10 -13.68
C LYS A 55 -12.51 -7.63 -13.47
N PRO A 56 -11.86 -6.98 -14.45
CA PRO A 56 -10.54 -6.37 -14.27
C PRO A 56 -10.44 -5.41 -13.08
N LEU A 57 -11.39 -4.48 -12.92
CA LEU A 57 -11.38 -3.53 -11.80
C LEU A 57 -11.47 -4.24 -10.45
N LYS A 58 -12.37 -5.23 -10.30
CA LYS A 58 -12.46 -6.03 -9.07
C LYS A 58 -11.15 -6.75 -8.75
N LYS A 59 -10.43 -7.23 -9.77
CA LYS A 59 -9.13 -7.86 -9.58
C LYS A 59 -8.09 -6.87 -9.07
N ILE A 60 -7.99 -5.68 -9.68
CA ILE A 60 -7.09 -4.62 -9.23
C ILE A 60 -7.39 -4.21 -7.79
N VAL A 61 -8.67 -4.00 -7.45
CA VAL A 61 -9.08 -3.68 -6.07
C VAL A 61 -8.67 -4.79 -5.09
N GLY A 62 -8.81 -6.05 -5.49
CA GLY A 62 -8.35 -7.19 -4.68
C GLY A 62 -6.82 -7.28 -4.54
N ASP A 63 -6.07 -6.82 -5.55
CA ASP A 63 -4.60 -6.71 -5.47
C ASP A 63 -4.19 -5.59 -4.52
N VAL A 64 -4.84 -4.41 -4.60
CA VAL A 64 -4.61 -3.28 -3.68
C VAL A 64 -5.01 -3.63 -2.23
N ALA A 65 -6.10 -4.36 -2.03
CA ALA A 65 -6.52 -4.79 -0.70
C ALA A 65 -5.48 -5.71 -0.03
N ALA A 66 -4.76 -6.53 -0.80
CA ALA A 66 -3.68 -7.35 -0.28
C ALA A 66 -2.45 -6.50 0.10
N MET A 67 -2.14 -5.47 -0.69
CA MET A 67 -1.11 -4.49 -0.34
C MET A 67 -1.47 -3.77 0.97
N ALA A 68 -2.73 -3.39 1.16
CA ALA A 68 -3.19 -2.76 2.40
C ALA A 68 -3.06 -3.69 3.64
N SER A 69 -2.99 -5.01 3.43
CA SER A 69 -2.69 -5.98 4.49
C SER A 69 -1.20 -6.29 4.67
N GLY A 70 -0.31 -5.59 3.97
CA GLY A 70 1.15 -5.73 4.07
C GLY A 70 1.81 -6.66 3.05
N ASP A 71 1.04 -7.28 2.13
CA ASP A 71 1.61 -8.05 1.03
C ASP A 71 1.92 -7.14 -0.16
N TYR A 72 3.08 -6.48 -0.11
CA TYR A 72 3.56 -5.61 -1.19
C TYR A 72 4.19 -6.38 -2.34
N THR A 73 4.36 -7.71 -2.26
CA THR A 73 4.95 -8.51 -3.36
C THR A 73 3.96 -8.79 -4.48
N ARG A 74 2.66 -8.65 -4.18
CA ARG A 74 1.59 -8.87 -5.14
C ARG A 74 1.62 -7.78 -6.22
N ARG A 75 1.29 -8.17 -7.45
CA ARG A 75 1.20 -7.28 -8.61
C ARG A 75 -0.07 -7.56 -9.40
N SER A 76 -0.67 -6.50 -9.93
CA SER A 76 -1.78 -6.61 -10.87
C SER A 76 -1.32 -7.22 -12.19
N ARG A 77 -1.91 -8.35 -12.54
CA ARG A 77 -1.71 -9.06 -13.83
C ARG A 77 -2.75 -8.68 -14.88
N VAL A 78 -3.54 -7.64 -14.63
CA VAL A 78 -4.54 -7.18 -15.59
C VAL A 78 -3.83 -6.59 -16.80
N LYS A 79 -4.07 -7.17 -17.98
CA LYS A 79 -3.59 -6.66 -19.26
C LYS A 79 -4.77 -6.02 -19.98
N SER A 80 -4.70 -4.71 -20.16
CA SER A 80 -5.66 -3.94 -20.96
C SER A 80 -4.94 -2.80 -21.66
N ASN A 81 -5.48 -2.38 -22.80
CA ASN A 81 -4.93 -1.29 -23.62
C ASN A 81 -5.71 0.02 -23.44
N ASP A 82 -6.53 0.09 -22.38
CA ASP A 82 -7.36 1.24 -22.01
C ASP A 82 -6.94 1.80 -20.63
N GLU A 83 -7.79 2.65 -20.05
CA GLU A 83 -7.59 3.27 -18.74
C GLU A 83 -7.49 2.23 -17.62
N VAL A 84 -8.12 1.07 -17.75
CA VAL A 84 -8.00 -0.03 -16.77
C VAL A 84 -6.57 -0.58 -16.78
N GLY A 85 -5.94 -0.64 -17.96
CA GLY A 85 -4.54 -1.02 -18.11
C GLY A 85 -3.58 0.00 -17.52
N VAL A 86 -3.89 1.30 -17.68
CA VAL A 86 -3.14 2.39 -17.04
C VAL A 86 -3.22 2.26 -15.52
N LEU A 87 -4.42 2.06 -14.98
CA LEU A 87 -4.64 1.86 -13.54
C LEU A 87 -3.88 0.63 -13.01
N ALA A 88 -3.87 -0.48 -13.75
CA ALA A 88 -3.14 -1.68 -13.37
C ALA A 88 -1.62 -1.42 -13.26
N ARG A 89 -1.05 -0.61 -14.16
CA ARG A 89 0.37 -0.23 -14.10
C ARG A 89 0.66 0.71 -12.94
N ALA A 90 -0.16 1.73 -12.73
CA ALA A 90 -0.01 2.66 -11.61
C ALA A 90 -0.07 1.95 -10.25
N VAL A 91 -0.93 0.94 -10.11
CA VAL A 91 -0.97 0.09 -8.90
C VAL A 91 0.31 -0.75 -8.73
N ASN A 92 0.93 -1.20 -9.82
CA ASN A 92 2.19 -1.93 -9.72
C ASN A 92 3.36 -1.03 -9.32
N GLU A 93 3.40 0.21 -9.83
CA GLU A 93 4.37 1.24 -9.40
C GLU A 93 4.20 1.57 -7.91
N LEU A 94 2.95 1.73 -7.45
CA LEU A 94 2.66 1.91 -6.02
C LEU A 94 3.17 0.73 -5.18
N ALA A 95 2.96 -0.51 -5.64
CA ALA A 95 3.41 -1.70 -4.93
C ALA A 95 4.95 -1.75 -4.82
N GLU A 96 5.65 -1.37 -5.87
CA GLU A 96 7.11 -1.28 -5.89
C GLU A 96 7.61 -0.21 -4.91
N SER A 97 7.03 0.98 -4.92
CA SER A 97 7.39 2.05 -3.95
C SER A 97 7.13 1.63 -2.50
N LEU A 98 6.04 0.91 -2.22
CA LEU A 98 5.76 0.40 -0.88
C LEU A 98 6.75 -0.68 -0.44
N GLU A 99 7.12 -1.59 -1.35
CA GLU A 99 8.13 -2.63 -1.09
C GLU A 99 9.51 -2.02 -0.81
N GLU A 100 9.91 -0.99 -1.56
CA GLU A 100 11.15 -0.25 -1.32
C GLU A 100 11.12 0.49 0.02
N ALA A 101 10.02 1.17 0.33
CA ALA A 101 9.86 1.88 1.60
C ALA A 101 9.94 0.94 2.81
N GLU A 102 9.35 -0.25 2.72
CA GLU A 102 9.44 -1.25 3.79
C GLU A 102 10.88 -1.76 3.96
N ARG A 103 11.59 -2.05 2.86
CA ARG A 103 13.01 -2.45 2.93
C ARG A 103 13.88 -1.37 3.57
N SER A 104 13.70 -0.11 3.19
CA SER A 104 14.45 0.99 3.79
C SER A 104 14.16 1.13 5.27
N LYS A 105 12.91 0.92 5.68
CA LYS A 105 12.52 0.94 7.10
C LYS A 105 13.15 -0.22 7.87
N GLU A 106 13.16 -1.42 7.31
CA GLU A 106 13.84 -2.58 7.92
C GLU A 106 15.35 -2.35 8.08
N GLU A 107 15.99 -1.73 7.08
CA GLU A 107 17.41 -1.38 7.14
C GLU A 107 17.69 -0.34 8.24
N VAL A 108 16.87 0.70 8.35
CA VAL A 108 16.99 1.69 9.43
C VAL A 108 16.82 1.03 10.79
N ASN A 109 15.80 0.19 10.99
CA ASN A 109 15.58 -0.52 12.24
C ASN A 109 16.79 -1.39 12.61
N ARG A 110 17.37 -2.09 11.63
CA ARG A 110 18.57 -2.92 11.86
C ARG A 110 19.76 -2.06 12.30
N ILE A 111 19.97 -0.90 11.68
CA ILE A 111 21.03 0.02 12.07
C ILE A 111 20.80 0.53 13.51
N GLU A 112 19.56 0.84 13.87
CA GLU A 112 19.22 1.26 15.23
C GLU A 112 19.51 0.16 16.27
N ASP A 113 19.19 -1.11 15.95
CA ASP A 113 19.50 -2.27 16.79
C ASP A 113 21.02 -2.44 16.96
N ASP A 114 21.79 -2.38 15.86
CA ASP A 114 23.26 -2.50 15.87
C ASP A 114 23.91 -1.36 16.70
N LEU A 115 23.42 -0.14 16.55
CA LEU A 115 23.89 1.02 17.32
C LEU A 115 23.58 0.87 18.82
N SER A 116 22.41 0.32 19.16
CA SER A 116 22.01 0.09 20.55
C SER A 116 22.94 -0.92 21.23
N LEU A 117 23.24 -2.03 20.55
CA LEU A 117 24.20 -3.03 21.02
C LEU A 117 25.61 -2.44 21.21
N ALA A 118 26.08 -1.66 20.23
CA ALA A 118 27.36 -0.97 20.35
C ALA A 118 27.40 -0.02 21.55
N GLY A 119 26.29 0.67 21.86
CA GLY A 119 26.18 1.55 23.02
C GLY A 119 26.28 0.80 24.34
N GLU A 120 25.67 -0.38 24.44
CA GLU A 120 25.81 -1.26 25.62
C GLU A 120 27.26 -1.70 25.84
N ILE A 121 27.95 -2.09 24.76
CA ILE A 121 29.37 -2.47 24.83
C ILE A 121 30.21 -1.29 25.33
N GLN A 122 29.99 -0.08 24.79
CA GLN A 122 30.72 1.12 25.24
C GLN A 122 30.54 1.38 26.75
N GLN A 123 29.36 1.12 27.30
CA GLN A 123 29.11 1.27 28.74
C GLN A 123 29.87 0.23 29.59
N MET A 124 30.06 -0.99 29.08
CA MET A 124 30.86 -2.02 29.76
C MET A 124 32.35 -1.70 29.80
N LEU A 125 32.83 -0.84 28.89
CA LEU A 125 34.24 -0.43 28.82
C LEU A 125 34.57 0.69 29.81
N LEU A 126 33.59 1.27 30.51
CA LEU A 126 33.84 2.35 31.47
C LEU A 126 34.51 1.80 32.75
N PRO A 127 35.54 2.49 33.28
CA PRO A 127 36.27 2.02 34.46
C PRO A 127 35.33 1.92 35.68
N SER A 128 35.18 0.71 36.19
CA SER A 128 34.29 0.43 37.33
C SER A 128 34.89 0.84 38.69
N VAL A 129 36.19 1.10 38.73
CA VAL A 129 36.94 1.47 39.93
C VAL A 129 37.30 2.94 39.87
N ILE A 130 36.69 3.73 40.76
CA ILE A 130 36.99 5.15 40.89
C ILE A 130 38.08 5.29 41.96
N PRO A 131 39.26 5.86 41.65
CA PRO A 131 40.30 6.06 42.64
C PRO A 131 39.87 7.12 43.67
N THR A 132 40.17 6.86 44.95
CA THR A 132 39.88 7.81 46.04
C THR A 132 41.10 8.70 46.27
N ILE A 133 40.95 10.01 46.03
CA ILE A 133 42.00 11.00 46.28
C ILE A 133 41.59 11.84 47.49
N PRO A 134 42.41 11.96 48.56
CA PRO A 134 42.01 12.63 49.81
C PRO A 134 41.53 14.09 49.66
N THR A 135 41.89 14.77 48.57
CA THR A 135 41.57 16.18 48.31
C THR A 135 40.53 16.39 47.21
N LEU A 136 40.01 15.32 46.58
CA LEU A 136 39.10 15.44 45.43
C LEU A 136 38.04 14.33 45.41
N ASP A 137 36.77 14.74 45.29
CA ASP A 137 35.66 13.83 45.01
C ASP A 137 35.47 13.69 43.50
N ILE A 138 35.56 12.46 42.98
CA ILE A 138 35.43 12.15 41.56
C ILE A 138 34.16 11.30 41.35
N TYR A 139 33.36 11.66 40.35
CA TYR A 139 32.19 10.90 39.93
C TYR A 139 32.24 10.66 38.41
N PRO A 140 32.06 9.40 37.95
CA PRO A 140 31.93 9.12 36.54
C PRO A 140 30.57 9.63 36.05
N TYR A 141 30.57 10.31 34.91
CA TYR A 141 29.35 10.73 34.23
C TYR A 141 29.54 10.52 32.73
N TYR A 142 28.67 9.68 32.14
CA TYR A 142 28.66 9.42 30.71
C TYR A 142 27.26 9.72 30.17
N ARG A 143 27.16 10.67 29.25
CA ARG A 143 25.92 11.02 28.57
C ARG A 143 26.21 11.14 27.07
N PRO A 144 25.80 10.16 26.25
CA PRO A 144 25.98 10.26 24.82
C PRO A 144 25.05 11.34 24.23
N ALA A 145 25.46 11.93 23.11
CA ALA A 145 24.65 12.90 22.37
C ALA A 145 23.60 12.23 21.45
N GLY A 146 23.78 10.94 21.18
CA GLY A 146 22.87 10.05 20.44
C GLY A 146 22.95 8.62 20.98
N THR A 147 22.92 7.60 20.13
CA THR A 147 23.06 6.18 20.54
C THR A 147 24.50 5.82 20.94
N LEU A 148 25.49 6.53 20.40
CA LEU A 148 26.92 6.37 20.67
C LEU A 148 27.57 7.72 21.00
N GLY A 149 28.66 7.69 21.77
CA GLY A 149 29.48 8.85 22.14
C GLY A 149 30.98 8.58 21.98
N GLY A 150 31.79 9.64 21.82
CA GLY A 150 33.19 9.54 21.41
C GLY A 150 34.25 9.58 22.52
N ASP A 151 33.87 9.79 23.77
CA ASP A 151 34.86 10.02 24.84
C ASP A 151 35.06 8.75 25.68
N TYR A 152 36.24 8.15 25.56
CA TYR A 152 36.75 7.10 26.43
C TYR A 152 37.70 7.72 27.46
N TYR A 153 37.51 7.40 28.74
CA TYR A 153 38.41 7.82 29.80
C TYR A 153 38.77 6.62 30.68
N ASP A 154 40.03 6.59 31.11
CA ASP A 154 40.58 5.55 31.96
C ASP A 154 41.50 6.19 33.01
N PHE A 155 41.64 5.53 34.16
CA PHE A 155 42.50 5.99 35.24
C PHE A 155 43.86 5.30 35.14
N ILE A 156 44.87 6.02 34.64
CA ILE A 156 46.23 5.51 34.51
C ILE A 156 47.06 5.98 35.72
N PRO A 157 47.56 5.08 36.58
CA PRO A 157 48.44 5.45 37.67
C PRO A 157 49.80 5.89 37.11
N VAL A 158 50.26 7.08 37.50
CA VAL A 158 51.59 7.60 37.12
C VAL A 158 52.50 7.49 38.34
N SER A 159 53.58 6.69 38.25
CA SER A 159 54.55 6.58 39.35
C SER A 159 55.40 7.85 39.46
N PRO A 160 55.78 8.30 40.67
CA PRO A 160 56.58 9.52 40.86
C PRO A 160 58.04 9.46 40.35
N GLU A 161 58.50 8.33 39.83
CA GLU A 161 59.90 8.16 39.39
C GLU A 161 60.01 8.26 37.85
N GLN A 162 60.07 9.51 37.36
CA GLN A 162 60.75 9.90 36.12
C GLN A 162 61.45 11.25 36.33
#